data_AF-A0A2V8W1Z7-F1
#
_entry.id   AF-A0A2V8W1Z7-F1
#
_cell.length_a   1.000
_cell.length_b   1.000
_cell.length_c   1.000
_cell.angle_alpha   90.00
_cell.angle_beta   90.00
_cell.angle_gamma   90.00
#
_symmetry.space_group_name_H-M   'P 1'
#
loop_
_entity.id
_entity.type
_entity.pdbx_description
1 polymer ?
#
loop_
_entity_poly.entity_id
_entity_poly.type
_entity_poly.pdbx_seq_one_letter_code
_entity_poly.pdbx_strand_id
1 'polypeptide(L)' 'MSTDAIKERVRETSPQVYARIGGVLYLIIIVIGFCSQFFVRDKLVVSGDVTATANNIMASESLWRISIASELILLVCAVA' A
#
# COMPACT_ATOMS: atom_id res chain seq x y z
N MET A 1 37.27 -25.75 -15.81
CA MET A 1 37.55 -24.52 -15.03
C MET A 1 36.97 -23.28 -15.74
N SER A 2 35.68 -23.28 -16.08
CA SER A 2 35.00 -22.15 -16.77
C SER A 2 33.48 -22.16 -16.51
N THR A 3 32.88 -23.35 -16.40
CA THR A 3 31.46 -23.53 -16.09
C THR A 3 31.05 -23.06 -14.69
N ASP A 4 31.97 -23.15 -13.72
CA ASP A 4 31.70 -22.74 -12.34
C ASP A 4 31.63 -21.22 -12.19
N ALA A 5 32.41 -20.46 -12.98
CA ALA A 5 32.39 -19.00 -12.98
C ALA A 5 31.09 -18.42 -13.58
N ILE A 6 30.46 -19.13 -14.52
CA ILE A 6 29.15 -18.76 -15.08
C ILE A 6 28.04 -19.04 -14.06
N LYS A 7 28.12 -20.16 -13.32
CA LYS A 7 27.18 -20.45 -12.23
C LYS A 7 27.29 -19.46 -11.06
N GLU A 8 28.51 -19.03 -10.72
CA GLU A 8 28.74 -18.05 -9.64
C GLU A 8 28.13 -16.67 -9.99
N ARG A 9 28.21 -16.23 -11.25
CA ARG A 9 27.58 -14.99 -11.75
C ARG A 9 26.05 -14.99 -11.72
N VAL A 10 25.43 -16.16 -11.77
CA VAL A 10 23.96 -16.35 -11.71
C VAL A 10 23.47 -16.53 -10.27
N ARG A 11 24.38 -16.59 -9.29
CA ARG A 11 24.06 -16.47 -7.86
C ARG A 11 23.90 -15.00 -7.42
N GLU A 12 23.67 -14.10 -8.37
CA GLU A 12 22.98 -12.84 -8.10
C GLU A 12 21.48 -13.14 -8.08
N THR A 13 20.75 -12.60 -7.10
CA THR A 13 19.31 -12.84 -6.91
C THR A 13 18.57 -12.82 -8.25
N SER A 14 17.95 -13.94 -8.63
CA SER A 14 17.26 -14.08 -9.92
C SER A 14 16.33 -12.88 -10.13
N PRO A 15 16.36 -12.19 -11.29
CA PRO A 15 15.49 -11.04 -11.58
C PRO A 15 14.00 -11.32 -11.34
N GLN A 16 13.60 -12.59 -11.42
CA GLN A 16 12.25 -13.06 -11.13
C GLN A 16 11.83 -12.84 -9.67
N VAL A 17 12.77 -12.85 -8.72
CA VAL A 17 12.49 -12.58 -7.31
C VAL A 17 12.07 -11.12 -7.13
N TYR A 18 12.81 -10.18 -7.73
CA TYR A 18 12.45 -8.76 -7.72
C TYR A 18 11.10 -8.50 -8.41
N ALA A 19 10.86 -9.13 -9.56
CA ALA A 19 9.58 -9.01 -10.26
C ALA A 19 8.40 -9.51 -9.41
N ARG A 20 8.56 -10.62 -8.67
CA ARG A 20 7.53 -11.13 -7.75
C ARG A 20 7.30 -10.19 -6.57
N ILE A 21 8.37 -9.70 -5.95
CA ILE A 21 8.27 -8.76 -4.82
C ILE A 21 7.56 -7.48 -5.26
N GLY A 22 8.00 -6.86 -6.36
CA GLY A 22 7.37 -5.67 -6.91
C GLY A 22 5.89 -5.91 -7.27
N GLY A 23 5.56 -7.06 -7.85
CA GLY A 23 4.17 -7.44 -8.11
C GLY A 23 3.31 -7.54 -6.84
N VAL A 24 3.84 -8.16 -5.78
CA VAL A 24 3.13 -8.26 -4.49
C VAL A 24 2.94 -6.89 -3.83
N LEU A 25 3.97 -6.05 -3.82
CA LEU A 25 3.88 -4.67 -3.31
C LEU A 25 2.83 -3.87 -4.09
N TYR A 26 2.77 -4.04 -5.41
CA TYR A 26 1.77 -3.37 -6.24
C TYR A 26 0.33 -3.83 -5.94
N LEU A 27 0.13 -5.13 -5.71
CA LEU A 27 -1.18 -5.63 -5.26
C LEU A 27 -1.60 -5.06 -3.91
N ILE A 28 -0.66 -4.90 -2.97
CA ILE A 28 -0.92 -4.27 -1.68
C ILE A 28 -1.38 -2.81 -1.88
N ILE A 29 -0.71 -2.06 -2.75
CA ILE A 29 -1.09 -0.67 -3.09
C ILE A 29 -2.53 -0.61 -3.62
N ILE A 30 -2.89 -1.51 -4.54
CA ILE A 30 -4.25 -1.57 -5.10
C ILE A 30 -5.30 -1.83 -4.02
N VAL A 31 -5.07 -2.82 -3.16
CA VAL A 31 -6.01 -3.18 -2.09
C VAL A 31 -6.16 -2.02 -1.10
N ILE A 32 -5.06 -1.38 -0.71
CA ILE A 32 -5.10 -0.22 0.20
C ILE A 32 -5.86 0.95 -0.44
N GLY A 33 -5.54 1.30 -1.69
CA GLY A 33 -6.20 2.40 -2.39
C GLY A 33 -7.71 2.19 -2.52
N PHE A 34 -8.13 0.94 -2.79
CA PHE A 34 -9.54 0.57 -2.79
C PHE A 34 -10.17 0.74 -1.40
N CYS A 35 -9.52 0.23 -0.35
CA CYS A 35 -10.02 0.36 1.02
C CYS A 35 -10.16 1.82 1.46
N SER A 36 -9.20 2.69 1.13
CA SER A 36 -9.27 4.12 1.45
C SER A 36 -10.45 4.82 0.77
N GLN A 37 -10.75 4.50 -0.49
CA GLN A 37 -11.87 5.11 -1.20
C GLN A 37 -13.23 4.59 -0.66
N PHE A 38 -13.36 3.29 -0.42
CA PHE A 38 -14.65 2.68 -0.07
C PHE A 38 -14.98 2.69 1.43
N PHE A 39 -14.00 2.57 2.32
CA PHE A 39 -14.27 2.50 3.76
C PHE A 39 -14.07 3.83 4.49
N VAL A 40 -13.11 4.65 4.03
CA VAL A 40 -12.78 5.90 4.71
C VAL A 40 -13.62 7.05 4.14
N ARG A 41 -13.55 7.27 2.82
CA ARG A 41 -14.23 8.41 2.20
C ARG A 41 -15.75 8.28 2.23
N ASP A 42 -16.29 7.09 1.97
CA ASP A 42 -17.74 6.84 1.97
C ASP A 42 -18.37 7.02 3.37
N LYS A 43 -17.63 6.68 4.44
CA LYS A 43 -18.11 6.79 5.83
C LYS A 43 -17.87 8.16 6.45
N LEU A 44 -16.76 8.80 6.14
CA LEU A 44 -16.31 10.00 6.84
C LEU A 44 -16.65 11.28 6.10
N VAL A 45 -16.65 11.28 4.77
CA VAL A 45 -16.76 12.51 3.97
C VAL A 45 -18.20 12.72 3.51
N VAL A 46 -18.83 13.79 4.00
CA VAL A 46 -20.14 14.24 3.53
C VAL A 46 -19.92 15.41 2.56
N SER A 47 -20.23 15.19 1.28
CA SER A 47 -20.06 16.24 0.26
C SER A 47 -20.96 17.44 0.57
N GLY A 48 -20.37 18.63 0.64
CA GLY A 48 -21.08 19.88 0.92
C GLY A 48 -21.30 20.20 2.40
N ASP A 49 -20.95 19.30 3.34
CA ASP A 49 -21.07 19.54 4.78
C ASP A 49 -19.79 19.16 5.55
N VAL A 50 -19.01 20.20 5.82
CA VAL A 50 -17.75 20.11 6.57
C VAL A 50 -17.98 19.80 8.06
N THR A 51 -19.09 20.26 8.64
CA THR A 51 -19.41 20.00 10.05
C THR A 51 -19.83 18.55 10.26
N ALA A 52 -20.65 18.00 9.37
CA ALA A 52 -21.00 16.58 9.38
C ALA A 52 -19.77 15.69 9.17
N THR A 53 -18.87 16.07 8.26
CA THR A 53 -17.59 15.37 8.05
C THR A 53 -16.74 15.36 9.32
N ALA A 54 -16.56 16.51 9.98
CA ALA A 54 -15.80 16.60 11.23
C ALA A 54 -16.42 15.74 12.35
N ASN A 55 -17.74 15.77 12.48
CA ASN A 55 -18.46 14.93 13.45
C ASN A 55 -18.28 13.43 13.18
N ASN A 56 -18.30 13.00 11.91
CA ASN A 56 -18.05 11.60 11.55
C ASN A 56 -16.62 11.16 11.85
N ILE A 57 -15.63 12.04 11.62
CA ILE A 57 -14.23 11.78 11.98
C ILE A 57 -14.08 11.64 13.51
N MET A 58 -14.69 12.54 14.28
CA MET A 58 -14.66 12.48 15.74
C MET A 58 -15.39 11.25 16.29
N ALA A 59 -16.49 10.84 15.65
CA ALA A 59 -17.24 9.64 16.03
C ALA A 59 -16.51 8.33 15.67
N SER A 60 -15.64 8.36 14.65
CA SER A 60 -14.95 7.18 14.10
C SER A 60 -13.43 7.38 14.03
N GLU A 61 -12.82 7.78 15.15
CA GLU A 61 -11.40 8.12 15.22
C GLU A 61 -10.47 6.94 14.86
N SER A 62 -10.86 5.71 15.19
CA SER A 62 -10.11 4.50 14.83
C SER A 62 -10.03 4.31 13.31
N LEU A 63 -11.12 4.58 12.61
CA LEU A 63 -11.24 4.49 11.15
C LEU A 63 -10.37 5.56 10.47
N TRP A 64 -10.36 6.76 11.04
CA TRP A 64 -9.45 7.83 10.62
C TRP A 64 -7.98 7.43 10.81
N ARG A 65 -7.61 6.90 11.98
CA ARG A 65 -6.24 6.44 12.26
C ARG A 65 -5.80 5.29 11.34
N ILE A 66 -6.70 4.35 11.06
CA ILE A 66 -6.45 3.25 10.09
C ILE A 66 -6.17 3.82 8.71
N SER A 67 -6.95 4.82 8.26
CA SER A 67 -6.70 5.48 6.96
C SER A 67 -5.29 6.04 6.87
N ILE A 68 -4.82 6.73 7.92
CA ILE A 68 -3.47 7.30 7.94
C ILE A 68 -2.40 6.20 7.91
N ALA A 69 -2.59 5.14 8.69
CA ALA A 69 -1.66 4.00 8.71
C ALA A 69 -1.60 3.30 7.33
N SER A 70 -2.75 3.11 6.69
CA SER A 70 -2.86 2.55 5.35
C SER A 70 -2.12 3.41 4.32
N GLU A 71 -2.28 4.73 4.36
CA GLU A 71 -1.57 5.64 3.45
C GLU A 71 -0.05 5.58 3.63
N LEU A 72 0.43 5.48 4.87
CA LEU A 72 1.85 5.29 5.16
C LEU A 72 2.40 3.98 4.59
N ILE A 73 1.67 2.87 4.75
CA ILE A 73 2.06 1.56 4.20
C ILE A 73 2.12 1.63 2.67
N LEU A 74 1.14 2.30 2.04
CA LEU A 74 1.13 2.50 0.60
C LEU A 74 2.40 3.22 0.13
N LEU A 75 2.78 4.33 0.79
CA LEU A 75 4.02 5.05 0.46
C LEU A 75 5.26 4.17 0.60
N VAL A 76 5.34 3.37 1.67
CA VAL A 76 6.46 2.44 1.87
C VAL A 76 6.51 1.39 0.75
N CYS A 77 5.38 0.79 0.38
CA CYS A 77 5.31 -0.18 -0.71
C CYS A 77 5.64 0.43 -2.08
N ALA A 78 5.36 1.72 -2.29
CA ALA A 78 5.62 2.40 -3.54
C ALA A 78 7.12 2.74 -3.75
N VAL A 79 7.87 2.92 -2.66
CA VAL A 79 9.30 3.28 -2.72
C VAL A 79 10.23 2.06 -2.55
N ALA A 80 9.75 0.97 -1.97
CA ALA A 80 10.47 -0.28 -1.76
C ALA A 80 10.64 -1.09 -3.06
#